data_AF-A0AAU7AWW8-F1
#
_entry.id   AF-A0AAU7AWW8-F1
#
_cell.length_a   1.000
_cell.length_b   1.000
_cell.length_c   1.000
_cell.angle_alpha   90.00
_cell.angle_beta   90.00
_cell.angle_gamma   90.00
#
_symmetry.space_group_name_H-M   'P 1'
#
loop_
_entity.id
_entity.type
_entity.pdbx_description
1 polymer ?
#
loop_
_entity_poly.entity_id
_entity_poly.type
_entity_poly.pdbx_seq_one_letter_code
_entity_poly.pdbx_strand_id
1 'polypeptide(L)'
;MGRREDARVLARARATAGVSERFSFEGGTFDELALTFLGDPIIVTHADSATSDRFRGVRASSPEGVRDRIARSLALLDGERYFAYALARLPSPTALHTVDRLEITEFVQVAGSAIRLTIEVRHVSNDVIRHDVLGHGAAQQNAETITFGGNSLTVHRHEVFDAASATDVLMHYYEHDVAPEAMTRRPLS
;
A
#
# COMPACT_ATOMS: atom_id res chain seq x y z
N MET A 1 22.06 53.90 20.52
CA MET A 1 23.49 53.64 20.26
C MET A 1 23.66 52.13 20.26
N GLY A 2 23.92 51.37 19.19
CA GLY A 2 23.87 51.55 17.71
C GLY A 2 22.82 50.59 17.10
N ARG A 3 22.19 50.84 15.93
CA ARG A 3 22.67 50.83 14.51
C ARG A 3 23.26 49.46 14.09
N ARG A 4 22.51 48.68 13.28
CA ARG A 4 22.61 48.46 11.79
C ARG A 4 23.63 47.34 11.48
N GLU A 5 23.48 46.37 10.57
CA GLU A 5 23.03 46.24 9.15
C GLU A 5 22.83 44.71 8.89
N ASP A 6 21.81 44.21 8.18
CA ASP A 6 21.56 44.13 6.72
C ASP A 6 22.37 43.10 5.89
N ALA A 7 21.61 42.42 5.01
CA ALA A 7 21.97 41.93 3.66
C ALA A 7 22.55 40.50 3.42
N ARG A 8 21.63 39.61 2.99
CA ARG A 8 21.57 38.82 1.73
C ARG A 8 22.87 38.30 1.04
N VAL A 9 22.75 37.07 0.51
CA VAL A 9 23.07 36.59 -0.89
C VAL A 9 23.90 35.27 -0.96
N LEU A 10 23.23 34.22 -1.47
CA LEU A 10 23.62 33.12 -2.40
C LEU A 10 25.11 32.72 -2.59
N ALA A 11 25.40 31.40 -2.59
CA ALA A 11 26.05 30.68 -3.72
C ALA A 11 26.26 29.15 -3.53
N ARG A 12 25.62 28.37 -4.43
CA ARG A 12 26.10 27.22 -5.27
C ARG A 12 27.02 26.08 -4.74
N ALA A 13 26.43 24.87 -4.73
CA ALA A 13 26.68 23.66 -5.58
C ALA A 13 28.06 22.95 -5.73
N ARG A 14 27.98 21.59 -5.77
CA ARG A 14 28.87 20.51 -6.30
C ARG A 14 29.67 19.73 -5.24
N ALA A 15 29.90 18.41 -5.30
CA ALA A 15 29.47 17.28 -6.13
C ALA A 15 30.10 15.98 -5.51
N THR A 16 29.66 14.82 -6.02
CA THR A 16 30.45 13.59 -6.27
C THR A 16 30.20 12.38 -5.35
N ALA A 17 29.90 11.27 -6.03
CA ALA A 17 29.72 9.90 -5.57
C ALA A 17 31.00 9.26 -5.03
N GLY A 18 30.87 8.21 -4.21
CA GLY A 18 32.01 7.35 -3.89
C GLY A 18 31.72 6.23 -2.88
N VAL A 19 31.51 5.03 -3.41
CA VAL A 19 32.05 3.73 -2.94
C VAL A 19 31.65 3.18 -1.56
N SER A 20 31.16 1.94 -1.66
CA SER A 20 30.85 0.95 -0.63
C SER A 20 32.08 0.45 0.13
N GLU A 21 31.99 0.29 1.44
CA GLU A 21 32.80 -0.68 2.21
C GLU A 21 31.98 -1.30 3.36
N ARG A 22 32.33 -2.53 3.73
CA ARG A 22 31.51 -3.56 4.36
C ARG A 22 32.14 -4.01 5.69
N PHE A 23 31.33 -4.08 6.76
CA PHE A 23 31.44 -4.90 7.99
C PHE A 23 32.64 -4.59 8.96
N SER A 24 32.57 -4.66 10.30
CA SER A 24 31.78 -5.50 11.24
C SER A 24 31.58 -4.82 12.61
N PHE A 25 30.61 -5.35 13.36
CA PHE A 25 30.13 -4.98 14.70
C PHE A 25 31.11 -5.26 15.85
N GLU A 26 31.04 -4.46 16.93
CA GLU A 26 31.07 -4.96 18.33
C GLU A 26 30.48 -3.92 19.29
N GLY A 27 29.49 -4.32 20.09
CA GLY A 27 29.12 -3.67 21.35
C GLY A 27 28.55 -2.25 21.29
N GLY A 28 27.27 -2.09 20.91
CA GLY A 28 26.55 -0.84 21.10
C GLY A 28 25.05 -1.07 21.13
N THR A 29 24.40 -0.73 22.25
CA THR A 29 22.96 -0.53 22.33
C THR A 29 22.52 0.40 21.20
N PHE A 30 21.51 0.00 20.42
CA PHE A 30 20.89 0.87 19.41
C PHE A 30 20.09 1.99 20.10
N ASP A 31 20.80 2.96 20.68
CA ASP A 31 20.24 4.27 20.95
C ASP A 31 20.20 5.05 19.64
N GLU A 32 18.99 5.21 19.12
CA GLU A 32 18.40 6.52 18.80
C GLU A 32 19.29 7.61 18.16
N LEU A 33 20.25 7.25 17.31
CA LEU A 33 21.10 8.22 16.62
C LEU A 33 21.00 8.14 15.10
N ALA A 34 20.34 9.18 14.59
CA ALA A 34 20.83 9.98 13.48
C ALA A 34 20.66 9.42 12.06
N LEU A 35 19.41 9.20 11.69
CA LEU A 35 18.96 9.49 10.31
C LEU A 35 17.91 10.60 10.33
N THR A 36 18.22 11.70 11.02
CA THR A 36 17.63 13.00 10.73
C THR A 36 18.20 13.47 9.39
N PHE A 37 17.73 12.87 8.30
CA PHE A 37 17.79 13.55 7.00
C PHE A 37 17.05 14.88 7.18
N LEU A 38 17.77 15.98 6.95
CA LEU A 38 17.29 17.37 7.08
C LEU A 38 16.13 17.65 6.10
N GLY A 39 14.95 17.15 6.44
CA GLY A 39 13.67 17.41 5.80
C GLY A 39 12.57 16.97 6.76
N ASP A 40 11.44 17.67 6.73
CA ASP A 40 10.29 17.29 7.55
C ASP A 40 9.93 15.81 7.30
N PRO A 41 9.58 15.04 8.35
CA PRO A 41 9.22 13.64 8.19
C PRO A 41 8.07 13.52 7.19
N ILE A 42 8.25 12.68 6.18
CA ILE A 42 7.18 12.37 5.24
C ILE A 42 6.12 11.58 6.01
N ILE A 43 5.00 12.23 6.29
CA ILE A 43 3.83 11.63 6.91
C ILE A 43 3.00 10.94 5.83
N VAL A 44 2.60 9.71 6.11
CA VAL A 44 1.74 8.91 5.25
C VAL A 44 0.47 8.51 5.99
N THR A 45 -0.63 8.39 5.26
CA THR A 45 -1.92 7.92 5.78
C THR A 45 -2.20 6.47 5.42
N HIS A 46 -1.55 5.94 4.39
CA HIS A 46 -1.76 4.58 3.89
C HIS A 46 -0.44 3.84 3.77
N ALA A 47 -0.54 2.52 3.74
CA ALA A 47 0.55 1.63 3.41
C ALA A 47 0.10 0.61 2.38
N ASP A 48 1.02 0.20 1.50
CA ASP A 48 0.79 -0.85 0.52
C ASP A 48 1.83 -1.96 0.59
N SER A 49 1.46 -3.14 0.11
CA SER A 49 2.37 -4.24 -0.11
C SER A 49 2.10 -4.88 -1.46
N ALA A 50 3.16 -5.32 -2.14
CA ALA A 50 3.06 -6.16 -3.33
C ALA A 50 3.80 -7.46 -3.06
N THR A 51 3.11 -8.60 -3.13
CA THR A 51 3.69 -9.96 -2.99
C THR A 51 4.50 -10.26 -1.72
N SER A 52 4.39 -9.41 -0.70
CA SER A 52 5.04 -9.62 0.60
C SER A 52 4.08 -9.35 1.74
N ASP A 53 4.42 -9.82 2.93
CA ASP A 53 3.75 -9.45 4.18
C ASP A 53 4.14 -8.04 4.67
N ARG A 54 5.14 -7.41 4.05
CA ARG A 54 5.66 -6.11 4.48
C ARG A 54 5.00 -4.95 3.77
N PHE A 55 4.17 -4.24 4.52
CA PHE A 55 3.63 -2.95 4.12
C PHE A 55 4.70 -1.86 4.12
N ARG A 56 4.61 -0.96 3.14
CA ARG A 56 5.44 0.23 2.96
C ARG A 56 4.52 1.43 2.90
N GLY A 57 4.90 2.55 3.52
CA GLY A 57 4.06 3.74 3.45
C GLY A 57 3.89 4.24 2.00
N VAL A 58 2.65 4.62 1.68
CA VAL A 58 2.29 5.22 0.40
C VAL A 58 2.60 6.71 0.47
N ARG A 59 3.77 7.09 -0.04
CA ARG A 59 4.14 8.50 -0.22
C ARG A 59 3.29 9.10 -1.34
N ALA A 60 2.36 9.97 -1.01
CA ALA A 60 1.58 10.69 -2.00
C ALA A 60 2.23 12.04 -2.33
N SER A 61 2.35 12.34 -3.62
CA SER A 61 2.50 13.70 -4.14
C SER A 61 1.16 14.27 -4.64
N SER A 62 0.22 13.40 -5.06
CA SER A 62 -1.19 13.68 -5.40
C SER A 62 -2.00 12.36 -5.53
N PRO A 63 -3.35 12.38 -5.57
CA PRO A 63 -4.18 11.20 -5.83
C PRO A 63 -3.89 10.50 -7.17
N GLU A 64 -3.61 11.26 -8.23
CA GLU A 64 -3.27 10.71 -9.54
C GLU A 64 -1.96 9.91 -9.49
N GLY A 65 -0.97 10.39 -8.74
CA GLY A 65 0.27 9.67 -8.53
C GLY A 65 0.09 8.34 -7.79
N VAL A 66 -0.89 8.27 -6.88
CA VAL A 66 -1.27 7.03 -6.17
C VAL A 66 -1.99 6.08 -7.11
N ARG A 67 -2.97 6.55 -7.87
CA ARG A 67 -3.66 5.77 -8.91
C ARG A 67 -2.68 5.14 -9.88
N ASP A 68 -1.76 5.94 -10.42
CA ASP A 68 -0.74 5.49 -11.36
C ASP A 68 0.18 4.40 -10.77
N ARG A 69 0.53 4.52 -9.48
CA ARG A 69 1.33 3.51 -8.78
C ARG A 69 0.55 2.21 -8.62
N ILE A 70 -0.71 2.28 -8.20
CA ILE A 70 -1.58 1.12 -8.03
C ILE A 70 -1.77 0.42 -9.38
N ALA A 71 -2.17 1.17 -10.42
CA ALA A 71 -2.39 0.63 -11.77
C ALA A 71 -1.15 -0.08 -12.32
N ARG A 72 0.04 0.52 -12.18
CA ARG A 72 1.31 -0.12 -12.58
C ARG A 72 1.58 -1.40 -11.79
N SER A 73 1.27 -1.41 -10.50
CA SER A 73 1.52 -2.58 -9.65
C SER A 73 0.59 -3.74 -10.04
N LEU A 74 -0.70 -3.44 -10.29
CA LEU A 74 -1.67 -4.44 -10.72
C LEU A 74 -1.38 -4.99 -12.11
N ALA A 75 -0.92 -4.14 -13.04
CA ALA A 75 -0.55 -4.56 -14.39
C ALA A 75 0.63 -5.56 -14.44
N LEU A 76 1.44 -5.63 -13.37
CA LEU A 76 2.55 -6.56 -13.26
C LEU A 76 2.15 -7.92 -12.69
N LEU A 77 0.90 -8.09 -12.23
CA LEU A 77 0.47 -9.34 -11.61
C LEU A 77 0.33 -10.43 -12.67
N ASP A 78 1.08 -11.51 -12.49
CA ASP A 78 1.08 -12.70 -13.34
C ASP A 78 0.37 -13.91 -12.70
N GLY A 79 0.00 -13.82 -11.42
CA GLY A 79 -0.64 -14.91 -10.68
C GLY A 79 0.34 -15.97 -10.16
N GLU A 80 1.64 -15.82 -10.41
CA GLU A 80 2.68 -16.77 -9.99
C GLU A 80 3.75 -16.08 -9.14
N ARG A 81 4.58 -15.24 -9.76
CA ARG A 81 5.65 -14.50 -9.08
C ARG A 81 5.11 -13.20 -8.48
N TYR A 82 4.25 -12.53 -9.21
CA TYR A 82 3.57 -11.32 -8.80
C TYR A 82 2.08 -11.60 -8.74
N PHE A 83 1.55 -11.81 -7.54
CA PHE A 83 0.22 -12.41 -7.41
C PHE A 83 -0.71 -11.74 -6.41
N ALA A 84 -0.24 -10.70 -5.70
CA ALA A 84 -1.06 -9.99 -4.73
C ALA A 84 -0.61 -8.55 -4.53
N TYR A 85 -1.57 -7.67 -4.25
CA TYR A 85 -1.36 -6.30 -3.81
C TYR A 85 -2.34 -5.96 -2.70
N ALA A 86 -1.88 -5.36 -1.60
CA ALA A 86 -2.71 -4.94 -0.48
C ALA A 86 -2.51 -3.45 -0.20
N LEU A 87 -3.59 -2.78 0.20
CA LEU A 87 -3.62 -1.39 0.61
C LEU A 87 -4.35 -1.30 1.95
N ALA A 88 -3.73 -0.60 2.90
CA ALA A 88 -4.23 -0.48 4.25
C ALA A 88 -4.21 0.97 4.70
N ARG A 89 -5.26 1.34 5.43
CA ARG A 89 -5.28 2.60 6.17
C ARG A 89 -4.41 2.48 7.42
N LEU A 90 -3.58 3.48 7.68
CA LEU A 90 -2.83 3.56 8.94
C LEU A 90 -3.73 4.09 10.07
N PRO A 91 -3.64 3.54 11.29
CA PRO A 91 -4.45 3.97 12.44
C PRO A 91 -4.29 5.46 12.76
N SER A 92 -3.10 6.00 12.49
CA SER A 92 -2.81 7.42 12.55
C SER A 92 -1.81 7.80 11.46
N PRO A 93 -1.82 9.07 10.98
CA PRO A 93 -0.79 9.56 10.09
C PRO A 93 0.59 9.35 10.73
N THR A 94 1.43 8.57 10.06
CA THR A 94 2.66 8.04 10.65
C THR A 94 3.85 8.37 9.77
N ALA A 95 5.03 8.49 10.38
CA ALA A 95 6.26 8.68 9.63
C ALA A 95 6.53 7.44 8.75
N LEU A 96 6.87 7.68 7.48
CA LEU A 96 7.07 6.62 6.48
C LEU A 96 7.96 5.45 6.95
N HIS A 97 8.98 5.72 7.77
CA HIS A 97 9.97 4.74 8.20
C HIS A 97 9.53 3.84 9.37
N THR A 98 8.35 4.06 9.96
CA THR A 98 7.85 3.25 11.08
C THR A 98 6.66 2.36 10.70
N VAL A 99 6.22 2.40 9.44
CA VAL A 99 5.04 1.68 8.93
C VAL A 99 5.20 0.17 9.04
N ASP A 100 6.41 -0.36 8.86
CA ASP A 100 6.72 -1.78 8.93
C ASP A 100 6.57 -2.40 10.33
N ARG A 101 6.35 -1.56 11.36
CA ARG A 101 6.16 -1.96 12.76
C ARG A 101 4.72 -1.91 13.23
N LEU A 102 3.77 -1.55 12.35
CA LEU A 102 2.37 -1.41 12.72
C LEU A 102 1.60 -2.70 12.50
N GLU A 103 0.73 -3.02 13.45
CA GLU A 103 -0.29 -4.05 13.26
C GLU A 103 -1.41 -3.50 12.38
N ILE A 104 -1.59 -4.10 11.20
CA ILE A 104 -2.63 -3.74 10.25
C ILE A 104 -3.79 -4.73 10.39
N THR A 105 -4.92 -4.22 10.87
CA THR A 105 -6.14 -5.03 11.10
C THR A 105 -7.15 -4.91 9.97
N GLU A 106 -7.12 -3.81 9.23
CA GLU A 106 -8.06 -3.49 8.15
C GLU A 106 -7.29 -3.16 6.87
N PHE A 107 -7.72 -3.76 5.76
CA PHE A 107 -7.09 -3.59 4.47
C PHE A 107 -8.04 -4.02 3.35
N VAL A 108 -7.77 -3.52 2.15
CA VAL A 108 -8.25 -4.10 0.90
C VAL A 108 -7.08 -4.78 0.22
N GLN A 109 -7.29 -5.97 -0.32
CA GLN A 109 -6.27 -6.68 -1.09
C GLN A 109 -6.85 -7.25 -2.38
N VAL A 110 -5.96 -7.49 -3.32
CA VAL A 110 -6.24 -8.20 -4.55
C VAL A 110 -5.28 -9.37 -4.68
N ALA A 111 -5.76 -10.47 -5.25
CA ALA A 111 -4.97 -11.65 -5.54
C ALA A 111 -5.30 -12.20 -6.94
N GLY A 112 -4.30 -12.71 -7.66
CA GLY A 112 -4.45 -13.30 -8.99
C GLY A 112 -3.50 -12.69 -10.02
N SER A 113 -3.94 -12.67 -11.29
CA SER A 113 -3.23 -12.07 -12.42
C SER A 113 -3.92 -10.80 -12.90
N ALA A 114 -3.23 -9.93 -13.63
CA ALA A 114 -3.74 -8.63 -14.08
C ALA A 114 -5.08 -8.69 -14.85
N ILE A 115 -5.44 -9.83 -15.43
CA ILE A 115 -6.69 -10.03 -16.17
C ILE A 115 -7.76 -10.79 -15.38
N ARG A 116 -7.40 -11.39 -14.23
CA ARG A 116 -8.24 -12.23 -13.39
C ARG A 116 -7.80 -12.09 -11.93
N LEU A 117 -8.37 -11.09 -11.27
CA LEU A 117 -8.16 -10.77 -9.86
C LEU A 117 -9.43 -11.09 -9.06
N THR A 118 -9.25 -11.48 -7.80
CA THR A 118 -10.28 -11.34 -6.77
C THR A 118 -9.92 -10.16 -5.88
N ILE A 119 -10.92 -9.53 -5.26
CA ILE A 119 -10.72 -8.46 -4.28
C ILE A 119 -11.31 -8.89 -2.95
N GLU A 120 -10.52 -8.74 -1.89
CA GLU A 120 -10.90 -9.06 -0.52
C GLU A 120 -10.79 -7.82 0.35
N VAL A 121 -11.70 -7.66 1.30
CA VAL A 121 -11.67 -6.59 2.29
C VAL A 121 -11.72 -7.18 3.68
N ARG A 122 -10.74 -6.82 4.49
CA ARG A 122 -10.74 -7.06 5.93
C ARG A 122 -11.11 -5.78 6.63
N HIS A 123 -12.16 -5.81 7.44
CA HIS A 123 -12.67 -4.64 8.15
C HIS A 123 -13.23 -5.02 9.53
N VAL A 124 -13.34 -4.06 10.43
CA VAL A 124 -13.97 -4.25 11.74
C VAL A 124 -15.43 -3.79 11.68
N SER A 125 -16.35 -4.66 12.05
CA SER A 125 -17.79 -4.35 12.14
C SER A 125 -18.31 -4.84 13.49
N ASN A 126 -18.81 -3.93 14.33
CA ASN A 126 -19.28 -4.24 15.68
C ASN A 126 -18.26 -5.03 16.51
N ASP A 127 -17.00 -4.55 16.54
CA ASP A 127 -15.87 -5.19 17.22
C ASP A 127 -15.49 -6.61 16.71
N VAL A 128 -16.08 -7.04 15.59
CA VAL A 128 -15.76 -8.32 14.94
C VAL A 128 -15.00 -8.06 13.65
N ILE A 129 -13.85 -8.70 13.51
CA ILE A 129 -13.10 -8.72 12.26
C ILE A 129 -13.89 -9.55 11.24
N ARG A 130 -14.22 -8.92 10.12
CA ARG A 130 -14.83 -9.56 8.96
C ARG A 130 -13.85 -9.58 7.82
N HIS A 131 -13.91 -10.66 7.03
CA HIS A 131 -13.12 -10.82 5.83
C HIS A 131 -14.06 -11.24 4.70
N ASP A 132 -14.27 -10.35 3.74
CA ASP A 132 -15.24 -10.55 2.68
C ASP A 132 -14.57 -10.46 1.30
N VAL A 133 -15.07 -11.25 0.35
CA VAL A 133 -14.82 -11.10 -1.07
C VAL A 133 -15.80 -10.08 -1.65
N LEU A 134 -15.30 -9.19 -2.50
CA LEU A 134 -16.11 -8.20 -3.21
C LEU A 134 -16.57 -8.72 -4.56
N GLY A 135 -17.77 -8.31 -4.98
CA GLY A 135 -18.28 -8.59 -6.31
C GLY A 135 -18.93 -7.39 -6.99
N HIS A 136 -18.87 -7.38 -8.33
CA HIS A 136 -19.57 -6.44 -9.18
C HIS A 136 -21.04 -6.83 -9.36
N GLY A 137 -21.96 -5.87 -9.23
CA GLY A 137 -23.35 -6.05 -9.62
C GLY A 137 -24.08 -7.14 -8.84
N ALA A 138 -25.03 -7.83 -9.50
CA ALA A 138 -25.83 -8.86 -8.84
C ALA A 138 -25.06 -10.18 -8.69
N ALA A 139 -25.26 -10.86 -7.56
CA ALA A 139 -24.64 -12.14 -7.29
C ALA A 139 -24.96 -13.18 -8.37
N GLN A 140 -23.91 -13.75 -8.97
CA GLN A 140 -23.99 -14.87 -9.91
C GLN A 140 -23.29 -16.09 -9.31
N GLN A 141 -23.90 -17.28 -9.40
CA GLN A 141 -23.35 -18.49 -8.76
C GLN A 141 -22.29 -19.22 -9.59
N ASN A 142 -21.99 -18.76 -10.81
CA ASN A 142 -20.99 -19.41 -11.66
C ASN A 142 -19.62 -19.32 -10.98
N ALA A 143 -19.05 -20.48 -10.65
CA ALA A 143 -17.76 -20.56 -9.99
C ALA A 143 -16.62 -20.30 -10.98
N GLU A 144 -15.62 -19.55 -10.56
CA GLU A 144 -14.37 -19.31 -11.26
C GLU A 144 -13.20 -19.53 -10.29
N THR A 145 -12.09 -20.07 -10.79
CA THR A 145 -10.88 -20.26 -9.99
C THR A 145 -9.90 -19.13 -10.27
N ILE A 146 -9.38 -18.53 -9.20
CA ILE A 146 -8.24 -17.60 -9.22
C ILE A 146 -7.03 -18.33 -8.65
N THR A 147 -5.92 -18.30 -9.37
CA THR A 147 -4.63 -18.87 -8.94
C THR A 147 -3.67 -17.75 -8.57
N PHE A 148 -2.96 -17.90 -7.46
CA PHE A 148 -2.04 -16.89 -6.95
C PHE A 148 -0.93 -17.53 -6.09
N GLY A 149 0.33 -17.41 -6.50
CA GLY A 149 1.47 -17.83 -5.68
C GLY A 149 1.44 -19.30 -5.27
N GLY A 150 0.96 -20.18 -6.15
CA GLY A 150 0.78 -21.62 -5.89
C GLY A 150 -0.49 -21.99 -5.11
N ASN A 151 -1.28 -21.01 -4.70
CA ASN A 151 -2.61 -21.21 -4.10
C ASN A 151 -3.72 -21.04 -5.15
N SER A 152 -4.92 -21.47 -4.79
CA SER A 152 -6.12 -21.23 -5.58
C SER A 152 -7.31 -20.91 -4.68
N LEU A 153 -8.15 -19.98 -5.11
CA LEU A 153 -9.43 -19.66 -4.49
C LEU A 153 -10.56 -19.85 -5.51
N THR A 154 -11.65 -20.47 -5.07
CA THR A 154 -12.89 -20.50 -5.86
C THR A 154 -13.74 -19.31 -5.48
N VAL A 155 -14.04 -18.48 -6.47
CA VAL A 155 -14.87 -17.29 -6.34
C VAL A 155 -16.05 -17.39 -7.29
N HIS A 156 -17.01 -16.49 -7.16
CA HIS A 156 -18.05 -16.32 -8.16
C HIS A 156 -17.56 -15.46 -9.32
N ARG A 157 -18.13 -15.65 -10.51
CA ARG A 157 -17.78 -14.89 -11.72
C ARG A 157 -17.89 -13.38 -11.55
N HIS A 158 -18.88 -12.94 -10.79
CA HIS A 158 -19.08 -11.53 -10.48
C HIS A 158 -18.05 -10.97 -9.50
N GLU A 159 -17.26 -11.83 -8.85
CA GLU A 159 -16.14 -11.50 -7.93
C GLU A 159 -14.78 -11.49 -8.67
N VAL A 160 -14.79 -11.58 -10.00
CA VAL A 160 -13.58 -11.52 -10.84
C VAL A 160 -13.43 -10.15 -11.47
N PHE A 161 -12.25 -9.56 -11.30
CA PHE A 161 -11.89 -8.21 -11.72
C PHE A 161 -10.71 -8.26 -12.70
N ASP A 162 -10.61 -7.26 -13.56
CA ASP A 162 -9.35 -6.96 -14.24
C ASP A 162 -8.57 -5.89 -13.45
N ALA A 163 -7.32 -5.63 -13.84
CA ALA A 163 -6.48 -4.65 -13.17
C ALA A 163 -7.06 -3.23 -13.21
N ALA A 164 -7.83 -2.86 -14.23
CA ALA A 164 -8.41 -1.53 -14.34
C ALA A 164 -9.55 -1.36 -13.33
N SER A 165 -10.51 -2.30 -13.30
CA SER A 165 -11.61 -2.26 -12.33
C SER A 165 -11.12 -2.42 -10.90
N ALA A 166 -10.11 -3.26 -10.66
CA ALA A 166 -9.48 -3.38 -9.35
C ALA A 166 -8.75 -2.10 -8.90
N THR A 167 -8.13 -1.36 -9.84
CA THR A 167 -7.54 -0.05 -9.53
C THR A 167 -8.59 0.92 -9.03
N ASP A 168 -9.79 0.94 -9.64
CA ASP A 168 -10.87 1.82 -9.21
C ASP A 168 -11.36 1.48 -7.79
N VAL A 169 -11.42 0.20 -7.43
CA VAL A 169 -11.77 -0.24 -6.07
C VAL A 169 -10.73 0.20 -5.04
N LEU A 170 -9.45 -0.03 -5.34
CA LEU A 170 -8.36 0.37 -4.45
C LEU A 170 -8.28 1.89 -4.30
N MET A 171 -8.55 2.65 -5.36
CA MET A 171 -8.63 4.11 -5.29
C MET A 171 -9.82 4.58 -4.46
N HIS A 172 -10.99 3.95 -4.60
CA HIS A 172 -12.12 4.27 -3.73
C HIS A 172 -11.78 4.02 -2.26
N TYR A 173 -11.13 2.88 -1.94
CA TYR A 173 -10.67 2.61 -0.59
C TYR A 173 -9.63 3.64 -0.11
N TYR A 174 -8.68 4.04 -0.96
CA TYR A 174 -7.69 5.07 -0.63
C TYR A 174 -8.32 6.42 -0.26
N GLU A 175 -9.43 6.78 -0.93
CA GLU A 175 -10.11 8.06 -0.76
C GLU A 175 -11.11 8.07 0.39
N HIS A 176 -11.72 6.92 0.69
CA HIS A 176 -12.86 6.81 1.60
C HIS A 176 -12.64 5.88 2.81
N ASP A 177 -11.49 5.20 2.87
CA ASP A 177 -11.14 4.19 3.87
C ASP A 177 -12.15 3.01 3.97
N VAL A 178 -13.03 2.86 2.97
CA VAL A 178 -14.07 1.81 2.90
C VAL A 178 -14.19 1.23 1.49
N ALA A 179 -14.68 0.00 1.37
CA ALA A 179 -15.01 -0.58 0.07
C ALA A 179 -16.30 0.02 -0.53
N PRO A 180 -16.41 0.15 -1.87
CA PRO A 180 -17.57 0.75 -2.51
C PRO A 180 -18.91 0.09 -2.11
N GLU A 181 -19.90 0.89 -1.74
CA GLU A 181 -21.23 0.38 -1.33
C GLU A 181 -21.99 -0.36 -2.43
N ALA A 182 -21.72 -0.02 -3.69
CA ALA A 182 -22.35 -0.65 -4.84
C ALA A 182 -21.89 -2.11 -5.09
N MET A 183 -20.87 -2.58 -4.37
CA MET A 183 -20.34 -3.93 -4.51
C MET A 183 -21.03 -4.91 -3.57
N THR A 184 -21.25 -6.13 -4.05
CA THR A 184 -21.68 -7.24 -3.18
C THR A 184 -20.53 -7.64 -2.27
N ARG A 185 -20.87 -8.14 -1.09
CA ARG A 185 -19.93 -8.70 -0.12
C ARG A 185 -20.34 -10.11 0.24
N ARG A 186 -19.41 -11.05 0.14
CA ARG A 186 -19.59 -12.42 0.57
C ARG A 186 -18.49 -12.78 1.58
N PRO A 187 -18.82 -13.33 2.75
CA PRO A 187 -17.80 -13.81 3.67
C PRO A 187 -16.83 -14.78 2.99
N LEU A 188 -15.53 -14.56 3.20
CA LEU A 188 -14.49 -15.49 2.79
C LEU A 188 -14.53 -16.68 3.75
N SER A 189 -14.81 -17.86 3.21
CA SER A 189 -14.97 -19.13 3.93
C SER A 189 -13.66 -19.92 4.02
#